data_AF-A0A1I3ATW1-F1
#
_entry.id   AF-A0A1I3ATW1-F1
#
_cell.length_a   1.000
_cell.length_b   1.000
_cell.length_c   1.000
_cell.angle_alpha   90.00
_cell.angle_beta   90.00
_cell.angle_gamma   90.00
#
_symmetry.space_group_name_H-M   'P 1'
#
loop_
_entity.id
_entity.type
_entity.pdbx_description
1 polymer ?
#
loop_
_entity_poly.entity_id
_entity_poly.type
_entity_poly.pdbx_seq_one_letter_code
_entity_poly.pdbx_strand_id
1 'polypeptide(L)'
;MIHGDRVKRLREKHQMTQELLAEKMRIPLNQLQEIEDNQREMNPKFFARLVEVLEVSDDDISSWKHIAVGATGNKVRALRKNKGLNLEELGTLTGLSPTYISEVERGEKVASISALRAITEVFQVPISLFIGNKRKQSVVGQKLRNARVNRGITQKELAEITGLSTAMITHLENGKVQASLDSIEKISESLGISICYLILEQEEVEEMIGAITPEMREILFDKNVQNVIGSICTFSKEEMIQVLNYVHLIKNPFIKS
;
A
#
# COMPACT_ATOMS: atom_id res chain seq x y z
N MET A 1 15.08 -13.28 2.95
CA MET A 1 14.69 -14.10 4.11
C MET A 1 15.25 -13.41 5.34
N ILE A 2 14.41 -13.12 6.34
CA ILE A 2 14.83 -12.43 7.57
C ILE A 2 15.24 -13.52 8.56
N HIS A 3 16.53 -13.62 8.89
CA HIS A 3 17.01 -14.62 9.82
C HIS A 3 16.70 -14.21 11.28
N GLY A 4 16.15 -15.14 12.04
CA GLY A 4 15.84 -15.03 13.48
C GLY A 4 17.01 -14.55 14.33
N ASP A 5 18.22 -14.98 13.97
CA ASP A 5 19.46 -14.58 14.64
C ASP A 5 19.72 -13.07 14.63
N ARG A 6 19.07 -12.34 13.73
CA ARG A 6 19.17 -10.88 13.64
C ARG A 6 18.21 -10.19 14.62
N VAL A 7 17.03 -10.77 14.84
CA VAL A 7 16.07 -10.32 15.87
C VAL A 7 16.70 -10.46 17.24
N LYS A 8 17.28 -11.64 17.50
CA LYS A 8 17.97 -11.94 18.76
C LYS A 8 19.08 -10.92 19.06
N ARG A 9 19.93 -10.65 18.07
CA ARG A 9 21.01 -9.65 18.20
C ARG A 9 20.51 -8.23 18.46
N LEU A 10 19.43 -7.81 17.80
CA LEU A 10 18.84 -6.50 18.06
C LEU A 10 18.22 -6.43 19.45
N ARG A 11 17.47 -7.45 19.86
CA ARG A 11 16.88 -7.53 21.19
C ARG A 11 17.96 -7.42 22.27
N GLU A 12 19.06 -8.16 22.10
CA GLU A 12 20.22 -8.12 23.01
C GLU A 12 20.93 -6.76 23.00
N LYS A 13 21.10 -6.13 21.83
CA LYS A 13 21.66 -4.76 21.70
C LYS A 13 20.84 -3.73 22.46
N HIS A 14 19.51 -3.85 22.43
CA HIS A 14 18.58 -3.01 23.19
C HIS A 14 18.34 -3.50 24.63
N GLN A 15 19.11 -4.49 25.10
CA GLN A 15 19.07 -5.03 26.48
C GLN A 15 17.68 -5.55 26.89
N MET A 16 16.90 -6.06 25.94
CA MET A 16 15.56 -6.58 26.20
C MET A 16 15.57 -8.09 26.45
N THR A 17 14.74 -8.56 27.37
CA THR A 17 14.47 -10.01 27.53
C THR A 17 13.46 -10.49 26.48
N GLN A 18 13.39 -11.80 26.25
CA GLN A 18 12.41 -12.36 25.30
C GLN A 18 10.98 -12.10 25.78
N GLU A 19 10.73 -12.17 27.09
CA GLU A 19 9.44 -11.88 27.72
C GLU A 19 9.01 -10.44 27.47
N LEU A 20 9.90 -9.48 27.70
CA LEU A 20 9.62 -8.06 27.51
C LEU A 20 9.36 -7.72 26.05
N LEU A 21 10.14 -8.30 25.12
CA LEU A 21 9.92 -8.09 23.69
C LEU A 21 8.59 -8.72 23.24
N ALA A 22 8.28 -9.94 23.68
CA ALA A 22 7.02 -10.62 23.34
C ALA A 22 5.80 -9.83 23.84
N GLU A 23 5.88 -9.28 25.07
CA GLU A 23 4.85 -8.41 25.63
C GLU A 23 4.65 -7.15 24.79
N LYS A 24 5.73 -6.41 24.49
CA LYS A 24 5.66 -5.19 23.66
C LYS A 24 5.15 -5.46 22.25
N MET A 25 5.52 -6.60 21.67
CA MET A 25 5.08 -7.06 20.36
C MET A 25 3.63 -7.60 20.35
N ARG A 26 3.05 -7.84 21.53
CA ARG A 26 1.75 -8.48 21.75
C ARG A 26 1.65 -9.85 21.07
N ILE A 27 2.66 -10.68 21.29
CA ILE A 27 2.74 -12.05 20.76
C ILE A 27 3.06 -13.04 21.89
N PRO A 28 2.69 -14.31 21.74
CA PRO A 28 3.14 -15.37 22.66
C PRO A 28 4.67 -15.50 22.69
N LEU A 29 5.24 -15.75 23.86
CA LEU A 29 6.70 -15.92 24.05
C LEU A 29 7.27 -17.04 23.18
N ASN A 30 6.56 -18.17 23.08
CA ASN A 30 6.96 -19.28 22.22
C ASN A 30 7.05 -18.89 20.74
N GLN A 31 6.16 -17.99 20.27
CA GLN A 31 6.21 -17.49 18.90
C GLN A 31 7.47 -16.65 18.66
N LEU A 32 7.88 -15.82 19.63
CA LEU A 32 9.13 -15.07 19.52
C LEU A 32 10.35 -16.01 19.51
N GLN A 33 10.34 -17.02 20.38
CA GLN A 33 11.41 -18.02 20.47
C GLN A 33 11.57 -18.82 19.17
N GLU A 34 10.47 -19.31 18.59
CA GLU A 34 10.46 -19.98 17.28
C GLU A 34 11.06 -19.11 16.16
N ILE A 35 10.80 -17.80 16.21
CA ILE A 35 11.34 -16.85 15.23
C ILE A 35 12.84 -16.63 15.46
N GLU A 36 13.29 -16.41 16.70
CA GLU A 36 14.71 -16.22 17.02
C GLU A 36 15.56 -17.46 16.71
N ASP A 37 15.00 -18.65 16.90
CA ASP A 37 15.66 -19.94 16.63
C ASP A 37 15.57 -20.38 15.15
N ASN A 38 15.08 -19.50 14.27
CA ASN A 38 14.85 -19.76 12.84
C ASN A 38 13.89 -20.95 12.54
N GLN A 39 13.10 -21.40 13.52
CA GLN A 39 12.08 -22.45 13.33
C GLN A 39 10.85 -21.93 12.60
N ARG A 40 10.63 -20.61 12.62
CA ARG A 40 9.50 -19.94 11.97
C ARG A 40 9.96 -18.74 11.16
N GLU A 41 9.53 -18.68 9.89
CA GLU A 41 9.77 -17.51 9.06
C GLU A 41 9.03 -16.28 9.60
N MET A 42 9.74 -15.16 9.62
CA MET A 42 9.16 -13.88 9.98
C MET A 42 8.26 -13.37 8.88
N ASN A 43 6.99 -13.12 9.21
CA ASN A 43 6.07 -12.47 8.29
C ASN A 43 6.27 -10.93 8.29
N PRO A 44 5.82 -10.23 7.24
CA PRO A 44 6.01 -8.79 7.13
C PRO A 44 5.36 -7.97 8.24
N LYS A 45 4.18 -8.39 8.73
CA LYS A 45 3.47 -7.73 9.83
C LYS A 45 4.28 -7.74 11.13
N PHE A 46 4.90 -8.88 11.44
CA PHE A 46 5.79 -9.03 12.58
C PHE A 46 6.99 -8.12 12.44
N PHE A 47 7.63 -8.11 11.26
CA PHE A 47 8.80 -7.26 11.02
C PHE A 47 8.49 -5.78 11.21
N ALA A 48 7.37 -5.30 10.65
CA ALA A 48 6.93 -3.92 10.81
C ALA A 48 6.78 -3.54 12.29
N ARG A 49 6.13 -4.40 13.07
CA ARG A 49 5.94 -4.17 14.51
C ARG A 49 7.25 -4.26 15.30
N LEU A 50 8.17 -5.13 14.90
CA LEU A 50 9.49 -5.27 15.52
C LEU A 50 10.30 -3.98 15.38
N VAL A 51 10.31 -3.41 14.17
CA VAL A 51 10.98 -2.14 13.87
C VAL A 51 10.43 -1.00 14.71
N GLU A 52 9.10 -0.94 14.87
CA GLU A 52 8.42 0.06 15.68
C GLU A 52 8.75 -0.09 17.18
N VAL A 53 8.68 -1.31 17.71
CA VAL A 53 8.87 -1.61 19.14
C VAL A 53 10.32 -1.43 19.60
N LEU A 54 11.28 -1.77 18.74
CA LEU A 54 12.71 -1.72 19.07
C LEU A 54 13.39 -0.40 18.70
N GLU A 55 12.67 0.55 18.09
CA GLU A 55 13.25 1.83 17.62
C GLU A 55 14.55 1.61 16.84
N VAL A 56 14.57 0.58 15.98
CA VAL A 56 15.80 0.09 15.35
C VAL A 56 16.44 1.18 14.50
N SER A 57 17.73 1.44 14.73
CA SER A 57 18.48 2.46 14.01
C SER A 57 18.73 2.09 12.54
N ASP A 58 18.81 3.10 11.67
CA ASP A 58 19.00 2.95 10.23
C ASP A 58 20.27 2.13 9.87
N ASP A 59 21.33 2.24 10.66
CA ASP A 59 22.59 1.52 10.45
C ASP A 59 22.44 0.01 10.67
N ASP A 60 21.67 -0.40 11.68
CA ASP A 60 21.44 -1.83 11.97
C ASP A 60 20.59 -2.49 10.87
N ILE A 61 19.63 -1.74 10.33
CA ILE A 61 18.73 -2.20 9.25
C ILE A 61 19.47 -2.25 7.91
N SER A 62 20.42 -1.34 7.65
CA SER A 62 21.19 -1.32 6.41
C SER A 62 22.02 -2.60 6.18
N SER A 63 22.44 -3.25 7.28
CA SER A 63 23.11 -4.56 7.26
C SER A 63 22.17 -5.68 6.75
N TRP A 64 20.87 -5.41 6.70
CA TRP A 64 19.83 -6.31 6.26
C TRP A 64 19.45 -6.13 4.79
N LYS A 65 20.45 -5.99 3.92
CA LYS A 65 20.39 -5.76 2.45
C LYS A 65 19.40 -6.62 1.64
N HIS A 66 18.79 -7.67 2.21
CA HIS A 66 17.85 -8.58 1.55
C HIS A 66 16.44 -8.59 2.15
N ILE A 67 16.13 -7.69 3.09
CA ILE A 67 14.85 -7.69 3.81
C ILE A 67 13.82 -6.78 3.16
N ALA A 68 14.25 -5.71 2.50
CA ALA A 68 13.39 -4.87 1.70
C ALA A 68 13.77 -5.00 0.22
N VAL A 69 12.80 -4.73 -0.63
CA VAL A 69 12.97 -4.40 -2.05
C VAL A 69 12.79 -5.56 -3.03
N GLY A 70 11.54 -6.01 -3.09
CA GLY A 70 10.88 -6.21 -4.37
C GLY A 70 9.77 -5.18 -4.51
N ALA A 71 9.88 -4.28 -5.49
CA ALA A 71 8.79 -3.45 -6.03
C ALA A 71 8.04 -2.46 -5.10
N THR A 72 8.71 -1.89 -4.09
CA THR A 72 8.16 -0.81 -3.25
C THR A 72 8.07 0.55 -3.95
N GLY A 73 9.01 0.87 -4.86
CA GLY A 73 9.02 2.13 -5.60
C GLY A 73 7.72 2.42 -6.34
N ASN A 74 7.14 1.39 -6.96
CA ASN A 74 5.85 1.49 -7.64
C ASN A 74 4.70 1.86 -6.70
N LYS A 75 4.73 1.40 -5.44
CA LYS A 75 3.71 1.72 -4.43
C LYS A 75 3.86 3.17 -3.97
N VAL A 76 5.09 3.64 -3.76
CA VAL A 76 5.38 5.04 -3.42
C VAL A 76 4.85 5.95 -4.52
N ARG A 77 5.17 5.66 -5.79
CA ARG A 77 4.68 6.44 -6.93
C ARG A 77 3.16 6.42 -7.03
N ALA A 78 2.52 5.26 -6.82
CA ALA A 78 1.07 5.13 -6.86
C ALA A 78 0.39 6.03 -5.83
N LEU A 79 0.85 5.99 -4.58
CA LEU A 79 0.31 6.81 -3.50
C LEU A 79 0.50 8.30 -3.78
N ARG A 80 1.71 8.69 -4.24
CA ARG A 80 2.03 10.08 -4.60
C ARG A 80 1.08 10.61 -5.67
N LYS A 81 0.93 9.86 -6.77
CA LYS A 81 0.06 10.23 -7.89
C LYS A 81 -1.41 10.24 -7.51
N ASN A 82 -1.86 9.27 -6.69
CA ASN A 82 -3.24 9.22 -6.21
C ASN A 82 -3.60 10.40 -5.30
N LYS A 83 -2.62 10.95 -4.56
CA LYS A 83 -2.78 12.22 -3.82
C LYS A 83 -2.56 13.48 -4.68
N GLY A 84 -2.25 13.33 -5.96
CA GLY A 84 -2.00 14.46 -6.87
C GLY A 84 -0.67 15.18 -6.65
N LEU A 85 0.28 14.58 -5.93
CA LEU A 85 1.53 15.24 -5.56
C LEU A 85 2.60 15.10 -6.65
N ASN A 86 3.36 16.17 -6.88
CA ASN A 86 4.60 16.13 -7.65
C ASN A 86 5.80 15.71 -6.76
N LEU A 87 6.98 15.53 -7.36
CA LEU A 87 8.17 15.06 -6.62
C LEU A 87 8.70 16.10 -5.63
N GLU A 88 8.57 17.39 -5.93
CA GLU A 88 8.98 18.50 -5.04
C GLU A 88 8.05 18.61 -3.83
N GLU A 89 6.75 18.50 -4.05
CA GLU A 89 5.75 18.52 -2.98
C GLU A 89 5.92 17.34 -2.04
N LEU A 90 6.11 16.12 -2.57
CA LEU A 90 6.38 14.96 -1.72
C LEU A 90 7.71 15.10 -0.99
N GLY A 91 8.75 15.63 -1.64
CA GLY A 91 10.04 15.89 -1.01
C GLY A 91 9.92 16.85 0.16
N THR A 92 9.17 17.94 -0.02
CA THR A 92 8.92 18.93 1.04
C THR A 92 8.15 18.32 2.21
N LEU A 93 7.13 17.50 1.95
CA LEU A 93 6.31 16.87 2.99
C LEU A 93 7.06 15.79 3.77
N THR A 94 7.99 15.09 3.13
CA THR A 94 8.76 13.97 3.73
C THR A 94 10.12 14.38 4.27
N GLY A 95 10.60 15.59 3.93
CA GLY A 95 11.98 16.01 4.18
C GLY A 95 13.02 15.30 3.30
N LEU A 96 12.59 14.62 2.24
CA LEU A 96 13.47 13.88 1.32
C LEU A 96 13.74 14.69 0.05
N SER A 97 14.86 14.44 -0.62
CA SER A 97 15.12 15.13 -1.89
C SER A 97 14.23 14.57 -3.03
N PRO A 98 13.74 15.42 -3.95
CA PRO A 98 12.96 14.97 -5.10
C PRO A 98 13.71 13.93 -5.94
N THR A 99 15.03 14.08 -6.08
CA THR A 99 15.92 13.14 -6.75
C THR A 99 15.93 11.77 -6.07
N TYR A 100 16.05 11.74 -4.74
CA TYR A 100 16.01 10.49 -3.96
C TYR A 100 14.66 9.78 -4.12
N ILE A 101 13.55 10.51 -4.03
CA ILE A 101 12.21 9.95 -4.24
C ILE A 101 12.11 9.36 -5.65
N SER A 102 12.64 10.06 -6.66
CA SER A 102 12.64 9.60 -8.05
C SER A 102 13.41 8.28 -8.23
N GLU A 103 14.61 8.17 -7.65
CA GLU A 103 15.42 6.95 -7.66
C GLU A 103 14.70 5.79 -6.96
N VAL A 104 14.02 6.08 -5.84
CA VAL A 104 13.19 5.11 -5.12
C VAL A 104 12.02 4.64 -5.97
N GLU A 105 11.29 5.55 -6.61
CA GLU A 105 10.13 5.22 -7.44
C GLU A 105 10.48 4.39 -8.67
N ARG A 106 11.66 4.61 -9.26
CA ARG A 106 12.19 3.81 -10.37
C ARG A 106 12.77 2.46 -9.93
N GLY A 107 12.95 2.26 -8.63
CA GLY A 107 13.60 1.07 -8.08
C GLY A 107 15.12 1.06 -8.27
N GLU A 108 15.72 2.20 -8.62
CA GLU A 108 17.17 2.39 -8.69
C GLU A 108 17.77 2.44 -7.29
N LYS A 109 17.00 2.95 -6.32
CA LYS A 109 17.40 3.03 -4.92
C LYS A 109 16.39 2.38 -4.00
N VAL A 110 16.92 1.66 -3.01
CA VAL A 110 16.14 1.14 -1.89
C VAL A 110 15.84 2.29 -0.93
N ALA A 111 14.56 2.53 -0.63
CA ALA A 111 14.19 3.43 0.44
C ALA A 111 14.67 2.88 1.79
N SER A 112 15.32 3.72 2.61
CA SER A 112 15.57 3.37 4.02
C SER A 112 14.25 3.25 4.76
N ILE A 113 14.23 2.57 5.91
CA ILE A 113 13.03 2.51 6.75
C ILE A 113 12.65 3.90 7.24
N SER A 114 13.59 4.76 7.61
CA SER A 114 13.32 6.17 7.95
C SER A 114 12.65 6.94 6.81
N ALA A 115 13.16 6.85 5.59
CA ALA A 115 12.54 7.47 4.42
C ALA A 115 11.15 6.89 4.14
N LEU A 116 11.02 5.57 4.28
CA LEU A 116 9.75 4.89 4.11
C LEU A 116 8.73 5.28 5.19
N ARG A 117 9.16 5.48 6.44
CA ARG A 117 8.34 6.01 7.53
C ARG A 117 7.82 7.40 7.20
N ALA A 118 8.71 8.31 6.80
CA ALA A 118 8.33 9.66 6.39
C ALA A 118 7.30 9.63 5.24
N ILE A 119 7.52 8.78 4.24
CA ILE A 119 6.56 8.56 3.14
C ILE A 119 5.23 8.02 3.66
N THR A 120 5.26 6.99 4.53
CA THR A 120 4.05 6.35 5.06
C THR A 120 3.23 7.27 5.95
N GLU A 121 3.86 8.18 6.69
CA GLU A 121 3.21 9.19 7.54
C GLU A 121 2.43 10.20 6.68
N VAL A 122 3.02 10.69 5.58
CA VAL A 122 2.37 11.62 4.64
C VAL A 122 1.11 11.00 4.00
N PHE A 123 1.18 9.71 3.70
CA PHE A 123 0.07 8.96 3.09
C PHE A 123 -0.87 8.30 4.09
N GLN A 124 -0.54 8.33 5.40
CA GLN A 124 -1.28 7.67 6.48
C GLN A 124 -1.55 6.18 6.20
N VAL A 125 -0.53 5.48 5.69
CA VAL A 125 -0.59 4.04 5.40
C VAL A 125 0.37 3.28 6.32
N PRO A 126 0.10 2.02 6.68
CA PRO A 126 1.03 1.25 7.49
C PRO A 126 2.30 0.90 6.71
N ILE A 127 3.45 0.90 7.38
CA ILE A 127 4.74 0.55 6.76
C ILE A 127 4.79 -0.90 6.25
N SER A 128 3.98 -1.79 6.83
CA SER A 128 3.82 -3.18 6.40
C SER A 128 3.40 -3.30 4.93
N LEU A 129 2.71 -2.28 4.39
CA LEU A 129 2.35 -2.18 2.96
C LEU A 129 3.55 -2.34 2.03
N PHE A 130 4.74 -1.99 2.50
CA PHE A 130 5.97 -1.96 1.73
C PHE A 130 6.95 -3.08 2.12
N ILE A 131 6.67 -3.80 3.18
CA ILE A 131 7.53 -4.87 3.68
C ILE A 131 6.98 -6.17 3.12
N GLY A 132 7.82 -6.93 2.43
CA GLY A 132 7.53 -8.26 1.91
C GLY A 132 6.29 -8.35 1.02
N ASN A 133 6.49 -8.38 -0.31
CA ASN A 133 5.60 -9.18 -1.15
C ASN A 133 6.29 -9.56 -2.47
N LYS A 134 6.32 -10.86 -2.76
CA LYS A 134 6.50 -11.34 -4.13
C LYS A 134 5.20 -11.05 -4.86
N ARG A 135 5.19 -10.08 -5.78
CA ARG A 135 4.02 -9.79 -6.61
C ARG A 135 3.46 -11.07 -7.20
N LYS A 136 2.21 -11.42 -6.90
CA LYS A 136 1.48 -12.40 -7.71
C LYS A 136 0.95 -11.68 -8.94
N GLN A 137 1.73 -11.71 -10.02
CA GLN A 137 1.45 -11.07 -11.32
C GLN A 137 0.04 -11.36 -11.87
N SER A 138 -0.57 -12.48 -11.47
CA SER A 138 -1.95 -12.88 -11.78
C SER A 138 -3.02 -11.86 -11.32
N VAL A 139 -2.81 -11.15 -10.20
CA VAL A 139 -3.85 -10.31 -9.59
C VAL A 139 -4.06 -8.99 -10.35
N VAL A 140 -2.98 -8.38 -10.84
CA VAL A 140 -3.04 -7.09 -11.56
C VAL A 140 -3.80 -7.23 -12.89
N GLY A 141 -3.50 -8.29 -13.65
CA GLY A 141 -4.15 -8.55 -14.93
C GLY A 141 -5.66 -8.74 -14.80
N GLN A 142 -6.08 -9.48 -13.79
CA GLN A 142 -7.51 -9.71 -13.52
C GLN A 142 -8.23 -8.41 -13.12
N LYS A 143 -7.62 -7.58 -12.27
CA LYS A 143 -8.17 -6.28 -11.86
C LYS A 143 -8.34 -5.34 -13.04
N LEU A 144 -7.34 -5.29 -13.92
CA LEU A 144 -7.38 -4.49 -15.14
C LEU A 144 -8.52 -4.95 -16.05
N ARG A 145 -8.61 -6.26 -16.30
CA ARG A 145 -9.69 -6.85 -17.11
C ARG A 145 -11.07 -6.51 -16.52
N ASN A 146 -11.23 -6.66 -15.21
CA ASN A 146 -12.50 -6.35 -14.55
C ASN A 146 -12.88 -4.87 -14.70
N ALA A 147 -11.93 -3.95 -14.46
CA ALA A 147 -12.17 -2.52 -14.64
C ALA A 147 -12.53 -2.17 -16.09
N ARG A 148 -11.85 -2.77 -17.07
CA ARG A 148 -12.17 -2.60 -18.49
C ARG A 148 -13.58 -3.08 -18.82
N VAL A 149 -13.93 -4.29 -18.39
CA VAL A 149 -15.26 -4.88 -18.63
C VAL A 149 -16.37 -4.06 -17.96
N ASN A 150 -16.14 -3.58 -16.74
CA ASN A 150 -17.09 -2.71 -16.03
C ASN A 150 -17.33 -1.38 -16.75
N ARG A 151 -16.32 -0.87 -17.46
CA ARG A 151 -16.43 0.32 -18.31
C ARG A 151 -17.06 0.02 -19.68
N GLY A 152 -17.34 -1.24 -19.99
CA GLY A 152 -18.01 -1.66 -21.22
C GLY A 152 -17.17 -1.56 -22.50
N ILE A 153 -15.84 -1.44 -22.40
CA ILE A 153 -14.95 -1.26 -23.55
C ILE A 153 -14.17 -2.55 -23.87
N THR A 154 -13.78 -2.72 -25.14
CA THR A 154 -12.97 -3.82 -25.64
C THR A 154 -11.47 -3.60 -25.41
N GLN A 155 -10.66 -4.66 -25.53
CA GLN A 155 -9.20 -4.55 -25.45
C GLN A 155 -8.63 -3.64 -26.55
N LYS A 156 -9.26 -3.63 -27.72
CA LYS A 156 -8.87 -2.78 -28.86
C LYS A 156 -9.15 -1.30 -28.56
N GLU A 157 -10.33 -0.99 -28.04
CA GLU A 157 -10.69 0.38 -27.66
C GLU A 157 -9.79 0.89 -26.53
N LEU A 158 -9.51 0.05 -25.51
CA LEU A 158 -8.56 0.42 -24.45
C LEU A 158 -7.16 0.69 -25.01
N ALA A 159 -6.69 -0.11 -25.96
CA ALA A 159 -5.42 0.09 -26.63
C ALA A 159 -5.37 1.42 -27.39
N GLU A 160 -6.43 1.76 -28.13
CA GLU A 160 -6.57 3.02 -28.85
C GLU A 160 -6.57 4.24 -27.91
N ILE A 161 -7.32 4.17 -26.80
CA ILE A 161 -7.40 5.28 -25.82
C ILE A 161 -6.04 5.49 -25.11
N THR A 162 -5.33 4.41 -24.78
CA THR A 162 -4.08 4.47 -24.02
C THR A 162 -2.84 4.66 -24.90
N GLY A 163 -2.97 4.54 -26.22
CA GLY A 163 -1.84 4.51 -27.16
C GLY A 163 -0.93 3.28 -26.97
N LEU A 164 -1.44 2.21 -26.36
CA LEU A 164 -0.73 0.93 -26.19
C LEU A 164 -1.14 -0.04 -27.30
N SER A 165 -0.36 -1.09 -27.54
CA SER A 165 -0.76 -2.13 -28.50
C SER A 165 -1.83 -3.04 -27.89
N THR A 166 -2.78 -3.50 -28.72
CA THR A 166 -3.79 -4.48 -28.29
C THR A 166 -3.14 -5.74 -27.73
N ALA A 167 -2.01 -6.18 -28.32
CA ALA A 167 -1.23 -7.31 -27.82
C ALA A 167 -0.68 -7.07 -26.40
N MET A 168 -0.21 -5.85 -26.10
CA MET A 168 0.23 -5.46 -24.75
C MET A 168 -0.94 -5.56 -23.77
N ILE A 169 -2.10 -4.97 -24.08
CA ILE A 169 -3.29 -5.06 -23.22
C ILE A 169 -3.67 -6.53 -22.95
N THR A 170 -3.71 -7.37 -23.99
CA THR A 170 -4.01 -8.80 -23.85
C THR A 170 -2.99 -9.52 -22.97
N HIS A 171 -1.69 -9.23 -23.12
CA HIS A 171 -0.65 -9.83 -22.29
C HIS A 171 -0.73 -9.35 -20.83
N LEU A 172 -1.08 -8.09 -20.60
CA LEU A 172 -1.27 -7.54 -19.26
C LEU A 172 -2.47 -8.18 -18.56
N GLU A 173 -3.63 -8.26 -19.23
CA GLU A 173 -4.84 -8.88 -18.66
C GLU A 173 -4.66 -10.35 -18.30
N ASN A 174 -3.84 -11.07 -19.07
CA ASN A 174 -3.54 -12.48 -18.84
C ASN A 174 -2.34 -12.70 -17.89
N GLY A 175 -1.74 -11.63 -17.35
CA GLY A 175 -0.57 -11.71 -16.48
C GLY A 175 0.71 -12.23 -17.16
N LYS A 176 0.75 -12.26 -18.50
CA LYS A 176 1.88 -12.77 -19.29
C LYS A 176 3.06 -11.79 -19.35
N VAL A 177 2.81 -10.50 -19.17
CA VAL A 177 3.82 -9.42 -19.19
C VAL A 177 3.63 -8.52 -17.97
N GLN A 178 4.73 -7.97 -17.44
CA GLN A 178 4.66 -6.95 -16.40
C GLN A 178 4.43 -5.57 -17.04
N ALA A 179 3.43 -4.84 -16.57
CA ALA A 179 3.25 -3.45 -16.98
C ALA A 179 4.33 -2.58 -16.34
N SER A 180 4.90 -1.67 -17.13
CA SER A 180 5.61 -0.52 -16.57
C SER A 180 4.62 0.35 -15.81
N LEU A 181 5.12 1.12 -14.84
CA LEU A 181 4.30 2.09 -14.11
C LEU A 181 3.60 3.06 -15.04
N ASP A 182 4.30 3.55 -16.06
CA ASP A 182 3.74 4.44 -17.08
C ASP A 182 2.56 3.80 -17.83
N SER A 183 2.63 2.51 -18.16
CA SER A 183 1.51 1.81 -18.78
C SER A 183 0.34 1.67 -17.80
N ILE A 184 0.60 1.36 -16.52
CA ILE A 184 -0.45 1.30 -15.49
C ILE A 184 -1.11 2.68 -15.30
N GLU A 185 -0.33 3.76 -15.31
CA GLU A 185 -0.80 5.15 -15.17
C GLU A 185 -1.77 5.50 -16.31
N LYS A 186 -1.35 5.33 -17.57
CA LYS A 186 -2.20 5.56 -18.75
C LYS A 186 -3.48 4.74 -18.72
N ILE A 187 -3.37 3.46 -18.35
CA ILE A 187 -4.53 2.56 -18.27
C ILE A 187 -5.47 3.01 -17.15
N SER A 188 -4.94 3.36 -15.98
CA SER A 188 -5.74 3.81 -14.83
C SER A 188 -6.51 5.08 -15.15
N GLU A 189 -5.85 6.07 -15.75
CA GLU A 189 -6.46 7.32 -16.22
C GLU A 189 -7.56 7.04 -17.25
N SER A 190 -7.27 6.22 -18.26
CA SER A 190 -8.24 5.86 -19.30
C SER A 190 -9.45 5.10 -18.77
N LEU A 191 -9.28 4.35 -17.67
CA LEU A 191 -10.33 3.56 -17.03
C LEU A 191 -11.03 4.30 -15.90
N GLY A 192 -10.54 5.49 -15.50
CA GLY A 192 -11.13 6.28 -14.42
C GLY A 192 -11.01 5.60 -13.06
N ILE A 193 -9.95 4.80 -12.88
CA ILE A 193 -9.67 4.07 -11.65
C ILE A 193 -8.38 4.57 -11.02
N SER A 194 -8.25 4.40 -9.71
CA SER A 194 -7.00 4.73 -9.01
C SER A 194 -5.88 3.77 -9.42
N ILE A 195 -4.67 4.30 -9.61
CA ILE A 195 -3.45 3.50 -9.80
C ILE A 195 -3.26 2.52 -8.62
N CYS A 196 -3.63 2.93 -7.40
CA CYS A 196 -3.57 2.08 -6.21
C CYS A 196 -4.47 0.85 -6.33
N TYR A 197 -5.62 0.94 -7.02
CA TYR A 197 -6.49 -0.22 -7.22
C TYR A 197 -5.76 -1.34 -7.97
N LEU A 198 -5.00 -0.99 -9.02
CA LEU A 198 -4.25 -1.95 -9.83
C LEU A 198 -2.97 -2.44 -9.14
N ILE A 199 -2.30 -1.58 -8.37
CA ILE A 199 -0.98 -1.89 -7.79
C ILE A 199 -1.05 -2.57 -6.42
N LEU A 200 -2.01 -2.20 -5.57
CA LEU A 200 -2.12 -2.75 -4.22
C LEU A 200 -2.81 -4.11 -4.25
N GLU A 201 -2.30 -5.09 -3.49
CA GLU A 201 -2.92 -6.42 -3.37
C GLU A 201 -4.10 -6.40 -2.38
N GLN A 202 -5.01 -7.38 -2.42
CA GLN A 202 -6.17 -7.41 -1.50
C GLN A 202 -5.74 -7.52 -0.03
N GLU A 203 -4.71 -8.31 0.28
CA GLU A 203 -4.14 -8.43 1.64
C GLU A 203 -3.60 -7.09 2.16
N GLU A 204 -3.09 -6.24 1.25
CA GLU A 204 -2.59 -4.89 1.55
C GLU A 204 -3.74 -3.91 1.84
N VAL A 205 -4.88 -4.09 1.16
CA VAL A 205 -6.11 -3.33 1.44
C VAL A 205 -6.71 -3.75 2.78
N GLU A 206 -6.68 -5.04 3.13
CA GLU A 206 -7.11 -5.55 4.43
C GLU A 206 -6.27 -5.02 5.60
N GLU A 207 -4.96 -4.82 5.39
CA GLU A 207 -4.07 -4.16 6.36
C GLU A 207 -4.42 -2.69 6.57
N MET A 208 -4.76 -1.94 5.50
CA MET A 208 -5.26 -0.57 5.62
C MET A 208 -6.61 -0.52 6.33
N ILE A 209 -7.49 -1.50 6.09
CA ILE A 209 -8.75 -1.67 6.83
C ILE A 209 -8.50 -2.15 8.27
N GLY A 210 -7.31 -2.66 8.60
CA GLY A 210 -6.94 -3.02 9.98
C GLY A 210 -6.86 -1.85 10.95
N ALA A 211 -6.76 -0.62 10.43
CA ALA A 211 -6.87 0.62 11.19
C ALA A 211 -8.34 1.04 11.46
N ILE A 212 -9.30 0.33 10.85
CA ILE A 212 -10.73 0.54 11.00
C ILE A 212 -11.26 -0.46 12.03
N THR A 213 -12.24 -0.05 12.85
CA THR A 213 -12.82 -0.95 13.87
C THR A 213 -13.47 -2.18 13.22
N PRO A 214 -13.54 -3.34 13.90
CA PRO A 214 -14.15 -4.55 13.36
C PRO A 214 -15.57 -4.32 12.83
N GLU A 215 -16.36 -3.47 13.51
CA GLU A 215 -17.73 -3.13 13.13
C GLU A 215 -17.76 -2.38 11.81
N MET A 216 -16.86 -1.42 11.62
CA MET A 216 -16.78 -0.64 10.39
C MET A 216 -16.20 -1.46 9.23
N ARG A 217 -15.35 -2.48 9.50
CA ARG A 217 -14.94 -3.48 8.51
C ARG A 217 -16.13 -4.28 8.00
N GLU A 218 -17.00 -4.78 8.88
CA GLU A 218 -18.20 -5.53 8.46
C GLU A 218 -19.14 -4.68 7.60
N ILE A 219 -19.36 -3.43 8.00
CA ILE A 219 -20.17 -2.47 7.24
C ILE A 219 -19.58 -2.22 5.85
N LEU A 220 -18.25 -2.13 5.72
CA LEU A 220 -17.61 -1.96 4.41
C LEU A 220 -17.87 -3.15 3.48
N PHE A 221 -18.04 -4.38 3.98
CA PHE A 221 -18.36 -5.54 3.13
C PHE A 221 -19.86 -5.68 2.82
N ASP A 222 -20.71 -4.86 3.41
CA ASP A 222 -22.14 -4.84 3.08
C ASP A 222 -22.36 -4.41 1.62
N LYS A 223 -23.22 -5.14 0.92
CA LYS A 223 -23.50 -4.92 -0.50
C LYS A 223 -24.09 -3.53 -0.77
N ASN A 224 -24.96 -3.03 0.12
CA ASN A 224 -25.55 -1.71 -0.05
C ASN A 224 -24.50 -0.63 0.18
N VAL A 225 -23.63 -0.81 1.16
CA VAL A 225 -22.51 0.10 1.42
C VAL A 225 -21.54 0.14 0.24
N GLN A 226 -21.18 -1.00 -0.33
CA GLN A 226 -20.34 -1.05 -1.55
C GLN A 226 -20.98 -0.36 -2.74
N ASN A 227 -22.29 -0.52 -2.94
CA ASN A 227 -23.01 0.18 -4.00
C ASN A 227 -23.04 1.69 -3.78
N VAL A 228 -23.24 2.13 -2.53
CA VAL A 228 -23.21 3.56 -2.16
C VAL A 228 -21.81 4.14 -2.35
N ILE A 229 -20.76 3.45 -1.88
CA ILE A 229 -19.37 3.87 -2.11
C ILE A 229 -19.07 3.97 -3.61
N GLY A 230 -19.46 2.95 -4.39
CA GLY A 230 -19.29 2.97 -5.84
C GLY A 230 -20.01 4.16 -6.51
N SER A 231 -21.20 4.51 -6.02
CA SER A 231 -21.96 5.67 -6.50
C SER A 231 -21.26 6.98 -6.13
N ILE A 232 -20.84 7.14 -4.87
CA ILE A 232 -20.12 8.33 -4.38
C ILE A 232 -18.83 8.57 -5.16
N CYS A 233 -18.10 7.51 -5.51
CA CYS A 233 -16.86 7.61 -6.29
C CYS A 233 -17.07 8.18 -7.70
N THR A 234 -18.30 8.26 -8.19
CA THR A 234 -18.65 8.81 -9.51
C THR A 234 -19.27 10.21 -9.46
N PHE A 235 -19.42 10.79 -8.27
CA PHE A 235 -20.08 12.09 -8.10
C PHE A 235 -19.26 13.25 -8.64
N SER A 236 -19.97 14.20 -9.23
CA SER A 236 -19.47 15.55 -9.50
C SER A 236 -19.22 16.31 -8.19
N LYS A 237 -18.51 17.44 -8.29
CA LYS A 237 -18.21 18.29 -7.14
C LYS A 237 -19.49 18.78 -6.45
N GLU A 238 -20.50 19.16 -7.23
CA GLU A 238 -21.78 19.65 -6.75
C GLU A 238 -22.58 18.54 -6.02
N GLU A 239 -22.62 17.34 -6.57
CA GLU A 239 -23.26 16.17 -5.94
C GLU A 239 -22.54 15.77 -4.65
N MET A 240 -21.20 15.84 -4.63
CA MET A 240 -20.41 15.55 -3.45
C MET A 240 -20.68 16.57 -2.33
N ILE A 241 -20.82 17.85 -2.67
CA ILE A 241 -21.21 18.89 -1.70
C ILE A 241 -22.59 18.60 -1.12
N GLN A 242 -23.57 18.18 -1.93
CA GLN A 242 -24.90 17.82 -1.45
C GLN A 242 -24.87 16.65 -0.46
N VAL A 243 -24.06 15.65 -0.74
CA VAL A 243 -23.89 14.48 0.16
C VAL A 243 -23.24 14.90 1.47
N LEU A 244 -22.19 15.72 1.43
CA LEU A 244 -21.56 16.24 2.63
C LEU A 244 -22.52 17.10 3.46
N ASN A 245 -23.34 17.93 2.80
CA ASN A 245 -24.38 18.71 3.46
C ASN A 245 -25.43 17.83 4.12
N TYR A 246 -25.87 16.76 3.44
CA TYR A 246 -26.84 15.82 4.00
C TYR A 246 -26.28 15.07 5.21
N VAL A 247 -25.04 14.59 5.13
CA VAL A 247 -24.34 13.95 6.27
C VAL A 247 -24.18 14.94 7.43
N HIS A 248 -23.84 16.20 7.13
CA HIS A 248 -23.75 17.25 8.15
C HIS A 248 -25.11 17.51 8.83
N LEU A 249 -26.20 17.48 8.07
CA LEU A 249 -27.57 17.68 8.55
C LEU A 249 -28.04 16.52 9.44
N ILE A 250 -27.68 15.28 9.09
CA ILE A 250 -27.92 14.10 9.95
C ILE A 250 -27.14 14.21 11.26
N LYS A 251 -25.87 14.65 11.21
CA LYS A 251 -25.02 14.78 12.40
C LYS A 251 -25.37 15.98 13.27
N ASN A 252 -25.95 17.04 12.70
CA ASN A 252 -26.29 18.28 13.39
C ASN A 252 -27.74 18.70 13.12
N PRO A 253 -28.74 17.95 13.63
CA PRO A 253 -30.15 18.14 13.28
C PRO A 253 -30.78 19.47 13.77
N PHE A 254 -30.05 20.32 14.51
CA PHE A 254 -30.57 21.55 15.12
C PHE A 254 -30.08 22.87 14.50
N ILE A 255 -29.31 22.83 13.41
CA ILE A 255 -28.95 24.06 12.69
C ILE A 255 -30.12 24.44 11.76
N LYS A 256 -31.04 25.26 12.26
CA LYS A 256 -32.02 25.96 11.41
C LYS A 256 -31.28 27.04 10.61
N SER A 257 -31.55 27.05 9.30
CA SER A 257 -31.14 28.08 8.33
C SER A 257 -31.40 29.50 8.81
#